data_AF-G5IJI0-F1
#
_entry.id   AF-G5IJI0-F1
#
_cell.length_a   1.000
_cell.length_b   1.000
_cell.length_c   1.000
_cell.angle_alpha   90.00
_cell.angle_beta   90.00
_cell.angle_gamma   90.00
#
_symmetry.space_group_name_H-M   'P 1'
#
loop_
_entity.id
_entity.type
_entity.pdbx_description
1 polymer ?
#
loop_
_entity_poly.entity_id
_entity_poly.type
_entity_poly.pdbx_seq_one_letter_code
_entity_poly.pdbx_strand_id
1 'polypeptide(L)'
;MGLEKIAEYKKKLGITTEELSRRSGVPLGTLNKILSGATKDPKLETLKAIARVLGLSLDDFDDGGEAESKPTYNDVITIYTRSKNNLSQEEKMRLARIILSDDEE
;
A
#
# COMPACT_ATOMS: atom_id res chain seq x y z
N MET A 1 6.42 -6.15 11.39
CA MET A 1 5.18 -6.04 10.60
C MET A 1 4.64 -4.62 10.72
N GLY A 2 4.34 -3.99 9.59
CA GLY A 2 3.80 -2.62 9.46
C GLY A 2 2.30 -2.55 9.75
N LEU A 3 1.86 -3.11 10.88
CA LEU A 3 0.44 -3.17 11.27
C LEU A 3 -0.15 -1.78 11.56
N GLU A 4 0.69 -0.76 11.77
CA GLU A 4 0.28 0.65 11.85
C GLU A 4 -0.46 1.15 10.60
N LYS A 5 -0.16 0.56 9.43
CA LYS A 5 -0.86 0.88 8.18
C LYS A 5 -2.36 0.58 8.24
N ILE A 6 -2.80 -0.35 9.10
CA ILE A 6 -4.23 -0.61 9.33
C ILE A 6 -4.92 0.65 9.86
N ALA A 7 -4.31 1.35 10.84
CA ALA A 7 -4.87 2.57 11.40
C ALA A 7 -4.87 3.72 10.38
N GLU A 8 -3.79 3.83 9.62
CA GLU A 8 -3.63 4.85 8.58
C GLU A 8 -4.68 4.71 7.47
N TYR A 9 -4.78 3.52 6.86
CA TYR A 9 -5.71 3.28 5.75
C TYR A 9 -7.17 3.30 6.18
N LYS A 10 -7.48 2.85 7.41
CA LYS A 10 -8.80 3.02 8.01
C LYS A 10 -9.21 4.50 8.06
N LYS A 11 -8.27 5.38 8.45
CA LYS A 11 -8.51 6.84 8.47
C LYS A 11 -8.64 7.41 7.05
N LYS A 12 -7.81 6.98 6.10
CA LYS A 12 -7.92 7.39 4.67
C LYS A 12 -9.28 7.02 4.06
N LEU A 13 -9.80 5.84 4.40
CA LEU A 13 -11.12 5.37 3.93
C LEU A 13 -12.30 5.95 4.72
N GLY A 14 -12.05 6.68 5.81
CA GLY A 14 -13.10 7.28 6.65
C GLY A 14 -13.99 6.27 7.38
N ILE A 15 -13.53 5.03 7.59
CA ILE A 15 -14.32 3.97 8.24
C ILE A 15 -13.96 3.83 9.73
N THR A 16 -14.91 3.38 10.55
CA THR A 16 -14.67 3.11 11.97
C THR A 16 -14.06 1.72 12.18
N THR A 17 -13.53 1.44 13.36
CA THR A 17 -13.06 0.08 13.70
C THR A 17 -14.22 -0.93 13.71
N GLU A 18 -15.43 -0.49 14.11
CA GLU A 18 -16.65 -1.29 14.06
C GLU A 18 -17.04 -1.64 12.62
N GLU A 19 -16.93 -0.66 11.71
CA GLU A 19 -17.21 -0.91 10.29
C GLU A 19 -16.15 -1.82 9.66
N LEU A 20 -14.86 -1.66 10.01
CA LEU A 20 -13.81 -2.58 9.61
C LEU A 20 -14.08 -4.00 10.15
N SER A 21 -14.55 -4.13 11.39
CA SER A 21 -14.95 -5.42 11.99
C SER A 21 -16.06 -6.07 11.19
N ARG A 22 -17.13 -5.32 10.89
CA ARG A 22 -18.29 -5.80 10.14
C ARG A 22 -17.91 -6.25 8.72
N ARG A 23 -17.09 -5.48 8.02
CA ARG A 23 -16.68 -5.77 6.64
C ARG A 23 -15.66 -6.90 6.54
N SER A 24 -14.72 -6.99 7.48
CA SER A 24 -13.66 -8.01 7.45
C SER A 24 -14.09 -9.34 8.07
N GLY A 25 -15.15 -9.35 8.89
CA GLY A 25 -15.53 -10.49 9.71
C GLY A 25 -14.56 -10.74 10.89
N VAL A 26 -13.59 -9.86 11.10
CA VAL A 26 -12.65 -9.94 12.24
C VAL A 26 -13.32 -9.33 13.47
N PRO A 27 -13.34 -10.02 14.63
CA PRO A 27 -13.97 -9.47 15.83
C PRO A 27 -13.36 -8.14 16.27
N LEU A 28 -14.21 -7.21 16.72
CA LEU A 28 -13.81 -5.88 17.18
C LEU A 28 -12.71 -5.93 18.26
N GLY A 29 -12.83 -6.86 19.21
CA GLY A 29 -11.80 -7.07 20.24
C GLY A 29 -10.45 -7.49 19.67
N THR A 30 -10.44 -8.28 18.60
CA THR A 30 -9.21 -8.68 17.89
C THR A 30 -8.60 -7.49 17.17
N LEU A 31 -9.40 -6.70 16.46
CA LEU A 31 -8.93 -5.48 15.80
C LEU A 31 -8.34 -4.49 16.81
N ASN A 32 -9.00 -4.28 17.95
CA ASN A 32 -8.49 -3.40 19.00
C ASN A 32 -7.14 -3.87 19.55
N LYS A 33 -6.93 -5.18 19.73
CA LYS A 33 -5.63 -5.74 20.16
C LYS A 33 -4.54 -5.57 19.11
N ILE A 34 -4.87 -5.68 17.83
CA ILE A 34 -3.93 -5.44 16.73
C ILE A 34 -3.57 -3.96 16.69
N LEU A 35 -4.57 -3.07 16.69
CA LEU A 35 -4.37 -1.62 16.62
C LEU A 35 -3.66 -1.04 17.85
N SER A 36 -3.80 -1.65 19.03
CA SER A 36 -3.07 -1.24 20.23
C SER A 36 -1.66 -1.84 20.32
N GLY A 37 -1.27 -2.70 19.36
CA GLY A 37 0.01 -3.41 19.37
C GLY A 37 0.09 -4.58 20.36
N ALA A 38 -1.00 -4.91 21.06
CA ALA A 38 -1.08 -6.09 21.94
C ALA A 38 -0.97 -7.41 21.16
N THR A 39 -1.37 -7.42 19.89
CA THR A 39 -1.15 -8.54 18.96
C THR A 39 -0.18 -8.11 17.88
N LYS A 40 1.07 -8.59 17.99
CA LYS A 40 2.15 -8.30 17.03
C LYS A 40 2.19 -9.27 15.85
N ASP A 41 1.60 -10.45 16.01
CA ASP A 41 1.62 -11.53 15.02
C ASP A 41 0.18 -12.06 14.81
N PRO A 42 -0.66 -11.32 14.06
CA PRO A 42 -2.01 -11.79 13.73
C PRO A 42 -1.94 -12.96 12.75
N LYS A 43 -2.89 -13.91 12.87
CA LYS A 43 -3.02 -15.01 11.91
C LYS A 43 -3.14 -14.48 10.48
N LEU A 44 -2.53 -15.19 9.52
CA LEU A 44 -2.56 -14.85 8.10
C LEU A 44 -3.98 -14.57 7.57
N GLU A 45 -4.96 -15.40 7.94
CA GLU A 45 -6.35 -15.23 7.51
C GLU A 45 -6.99 -13.94 8.05
N THR A 46 -6.63 -13.54 9.28
CA THR A 46 -7.03 -12.26 9.86
C THR A 46 -6.44 -11.10 9.07
N LEU A 47 -5.14 -11.19 8.75
CA LEU A 47 -4.45 -10.15 8.00
C LEU A 47 -5.01 -10.01 6.59
N LYS A 48 -5.25 -11.13 5.88
CA LYS A 48 -5.91 -11.16 4.56
C LYS A 48 -7.31 -10.55 4.58
N ALA A 49 -8.08 -10.81 5.63
CA ALA A 49 -9.44 -10.26 5.75
C ALA A 49 -9.43 -8.74 5.92
N ILE A 50 -8.49 -8.22 6.72
CA ILE A 50 -8.29 -6.78 6.90
C ILE A 50 -7.78 -6.14 5.59
N ALA A 51 -6.77 -6.75 4.97
CA ALA A 51 -6.16 -6.29 3.72
C ALA A 51 -7.20 -6.07 2.61
N ARG A 52 -8.09 -7.06 2.41
CA ARG A 52 -9.17 -7.00 1.43
C ARG A 52 -10.12 -5.82 1.62
N VAL A 53 -10.44 -5.47 2.87
CA VAL A 53 -11.32 -4.33 3.16
C VAL A 53 -10.60 -2.99 2.97
N LEU A 54 -9.30 -2.95 3.28
CA LEU A 54 -8.49 -1.74 3.18
C LEU A 54 -7.93 -1.50 1.77
N GLY A 55 -8.11 -2.43 0.83
CA GLY A 55 -7.53 -2.35 -0.51
C GLY A 55 -6.01 -2.53 -0.50
N LEU A 56 -5.47 -3.24 0.50
CA LEU A 56 -4.05 -3.50 0.68
C LEU A 56 -3.70 -4.93 0.27
N SER A 57 -2.45 -5.13 -0.12
CA SER A 57 -1.80 -6.43 -0.24
C SER A 57 -1.24 -6.89 1.11
N LEU A 58 -0.77 -8.13 1.20
CA LEU A 58 -0.07 -8.59 2.41
C LEU A 58 1.32 -7.97 2.55
N ASP A 59 1.96 -7.67 1.42
CA ASP A 59 3.26 -6.99 1.33
C ASP A 59 3.21 -5.61 1.97
N ASP A 60 2.06 -4.94 1.91
CA ASP A 60 1.88 -3.67 2.60
C ASP A 60 2.09 -3.81 4.11
N PHE A 61 1.86 -4.96 4.74
CA PHE A 61 2.12 -5.15 6.17
C PHE A 61 3.52 -5.65 6.49
N ASP A 62 4.38 -5.83 5.48
CA ASP A 62 5.78 -6.13 5.71
C ASP A 62 6.58 -4.84 5.92
N ASP A 63 7.46 -4.85 6.92
CA ASP A 63 8.38 -3.74 7.17
C ASP A 63 9.57 -3.79 6.20
N GLY A 64 9.77 -4.92 5.53
CA GLY A 64 10.87 -5.17 4.59
C GLY A 64 10.62 -4.73 3.14
N GLY A 65 9.38 -4.35 2.79
CA GLY A 65 9.04 -3.81 1.49
C GLY A 65 9.11 -2.30 1.51
N GLU A 66 10.14 -1.72 0.89
CA GLU A 66 10.06 -0.32 0.46
C GLU A 66 8.73 -0.15 -0.27
N ALA A 67 7.84 0.69 0.25
CA ALA A 67 6.58 1.00 -0.41
C ALA A 67 6.92 1.28 -1.88
N GLU A 68 6.35 0.53 -2.82
CA GLU A 68 6.50 0.79 -4.26
C GLU A 68 5.86 2.15 -4.56
N SER A 69 6.59 3.21 -4.24
CA SER A 69 6.33 4.58 -4.58
C SER A 69 6.32 4.62 -6.10
N LYS A 70 5.14 4.79 -6.69
CA LYS A 70 5.03 5.06 -8.13
C LYS A 70 6.01 6.20 -8.44
N PRO A 71 6.95 6.01 -9.36
CA PRO A 71 7.96 7.01 -9.64
C PRO A 71 7.27 8.33 -10.02
N THR A 72 7.71 9.41 -9.39
CA THR A 72 7.16 10.74 -9.60
C THR A 72 7.71 11.32 -10.90
N TYR A 73 7.01 12.32 -11.46
CA TYR A 73 7.51 13.10 -12.60
C TYR A 73 8.95 13.62 -12.40
N ASN A 74 9.34 13.99 -11.17
CA ASN A 74 10.71 14.42 -10.87
C ASN A 74 11.76 13.29 -10.91
N ASP A 75 11.36 12.04 -10.61
CA ASP A 75 12.26 10.89 -10.67
C ASP A 75 12.66 10.60 -12.13
N VAL A 76 11.72 10.73 -13.07
CA VAL A 76 12.00 10.55 -14.51
C VAL A 76 12.81 11.70 -15.11
N ILE A 77 12.61 12.95 -14.67
CA ILE A 77 13.49 14.08 -15.05
C ILE A 77 14.92 13.79 -14.61
N THR A 78 15.10 13.24 -13.41
CA THR A 78 16.42 12.89 -12.88
C THR A 78 17.09 11.79 -13.70
N ILE A 79 16.36 10.77 -14.15
CA ILE A 79 16.89 9.72 -15.02
C ILE A 79 17.25 10.28 -16.40
N TYR A 80 16.38 11.11 -17.00
CA TYR A 80 16.60 11.69 -18.32
C TYR A 80 17.77 12.69 -18.35
N THR A 81 17.90 13.53 -17.32
CA THR A 81 18.98 14.51 -17.20
C THR A 81 20.33 13.86 -16.87
N ARG A 82 20.34 12.70 -16.19
CA ARG A 82 21.57 11.93 -15.91
C ARG A 82 22.02 11.04 -17.07
N SER A 83 21.10 10.52 -17.90
CA SER A 83 21.42 9.61 -19.00
C SER A 83 21.03 10.22 -20.35
N LYS A 84 21.93 11.03 -20.92
CA LYS A 84 21.94 11.21 -22.38
C LYS A 84 22.38 9.87 -23.01
N ASN A 85 21.42 8.96 -23.24
CA ASN A 85 21.37 7.91 -24.29
C ASN A 85 21.21 6.42 -23.93
N ASN A 86 21.15 5.95 -22.69
CA ASN A 86 20.95 4.49 -22.47
C ASN A 86 19.99 4.17 -21.31
N LEU A 87 18.69 4.42 -21.51
CA LEU A 87 17.63 3.86 -20.65
C LEU A 87 17.43 2.37 -20.95
N SER A 88 17.34 1.56 -19.89
CA SER A 88 16.92 0.17 -19.93
C SER A 88 15.48 0.02 -20.42
N GLN A 89 15.13 -1.16 -20.95
CA GLN A 89 13.78 -1.47 -21.42
C GLN A 89 12.73 -1.32 -20.31
N GLU A 90 13.08 -1.62 -19.07
CA GLU A 90 12.20 -1.43 -17.92
C GLU A 90 11.94 0.04 -17.65
N GLU A 91 12.97 0.89 -17.73
CA GLU A 91 12.84 2.33 -17.53
C GLU A 91 12.02 2.99 -18.64
N LYS A 92 12.18 2.54 -19.89
CA LYS A 92 11.33 2.95 -21.02
C LYS A 92 9.87 2.54 -20.81
N MET A 93 9.62 1.34 -20.28
CA MET A 93 8.27 0.84 -20.05
C MET A 93 7.58 1.59 -18.90
N ARG A 94 8.33 1.98 -17.85
CA ARG A 94 7.83 2.87 -16.78
C ARG A 94 7.46 4.25 -17.33
N LEU A 95 8.32 4.84 -18.17
CA LEU A 95 8.07 6.14 -18.80
C LEU A 95 6.80 6.09 -19.68
N ALA A 96 6.66 5.05 -20.49
CA ALA A 96 5.51 4.86 -21.37
C ALA A 96 4.19 4.73 -20.59
N ARG A 97 4.17 3.98 -19.49
CA ARG A 97 2.97 3.85 -18.64
C ARG A 97 2.53 5.20 -18.09
N ILE A 98 3.45 6.03 -17.61
CA ILE A 98 3.10 7.34 -17.00
C ILE A 98 2.50 8.28 -18.04
N ILE A 99 3.13 8.40 -19.22
CA ILE A 99 2.64 9.28 -20.30
C ILE A 99 1.26 8.84 -20.81
N LEU A 100 1.03 7.53 -20.95
CA LEU A 100 -0.26 6.96 -21.39
C LEU A 100 -1.36 7.02 -20.32
N SER A 101 -1.02 7.27 -19.05
CA SER A 101 -1.99 7.41 -17.95
C SER A 101 -2.54 8.82 -17.81
N ASP A 102 -1.91 9.83 -18.43
CA ASP A 102 -2.31 11.24 -18.40
C ASP A 102 -3.36 11.58 -19.50
N ASP A 103 -3.74 10.61 -20.34
CA ASP A 103 -4.77 10.77 -21.39
C ASP A 103 -6.21 10.52 -20.91
N GLU A 104 -6.43 10.20 -19.63
CA GLU A 104 -7.78 10.15 -19.03
C GLU A 104 -8.07 11.46 -18.26
N GLU A 105 -8.47 12.50 -19.01
CA GLU A 105 -9.24 13.66 -18.51
C GLU A 105 -10.72 13.29 -18.25
#